data_AF-A0A4V2JCR6-F1
#
_entry.id   AF-A0A4V2JCR6-F1
#
_cell.length_a   1.000
_cell.length_b   1.000
_cell.length_c   1.000
_cell.angle_alpha   90.00
_cell.angle_beta   90.00
_cell.angle_gamma   90.00
#
_symmetry.space_group_name_H-M   'P 1'
#
loop_
_entity.id
_entity.type
_entity.pdbx_description
1 polymer ?
#
loop_
_entity_poly.entity_id
_entity_poly.type
_entity_poly.pdbx_seq_one_letter_code
_entity_poly.pdbx_strand_id
1 'polypeptide(L)' 'MTGGLDWPGLMRAGMRGLGLRPDQFWALTPAELALMLGVEAGPPAMTRNRLAELAARYPDRPTETSG' A
#
# COMPACT_ATOMS: atom_id res chain seq x y z
N MET A 1 18.01 3.05 -5.58
CA MET A 1 17.82 2.93 -4.12
C MET A 1 16.44 2.30 -3.93
N THR A 2 16.35 0.98 -3.92
CA THR A 2 15.05 0.30 -3.82
C THR A 2 14.67 0.25 -2.35
N GLY A 3 14.12 1.36 -1.83
CA GLY A 3 13.60 1.43 -0.48
C GLY A 3 12.35 0.58 -0.40
N GLY A 4 12.48 -0.64 0.11
CA GLY A 4 11.32 -1.44 0.52
C GLY A 4 10.56 -0.73 1.63
N LEU A 5 9.26 -1.00 1.74
CA LEU A 5 8.46 -0.55 2.86
C LEU A 5 9.06 -1.14 4.17
N ASP A 6 9.33 -0.30 5.17
CA ASP A 6 9.81 -0.73 6.49
C ASP A 6 8.67 -1.45 7.24
N TRP A 7 8.47 -2.71 6.88
CA TRP A 7 7.43 -3.56 7.45
C TRP A 7 7.59 -3.78 8.95
N PRO A 8 8.79 -4.08 9.47
CA PRO A 8 9.01 -4.18 10.91
C PRO A 8 8.69 -2.88 11.66
N GLY A 9 9.07 -1.72 11.11
CA GLY A 9 8.74 -0.42 11.68
C GLY A 9 7.23 -0.19 11.74
N LEU A 10 6.53 -0.48 10.64
CA LEU A 10 5.07 -0.33 10.56
C LEU A 10 4.33 -1.22 11.56
N MET A 11 4.71 -2.49 11.68
CA MET A 11 4.09 -3.41 12.65
C MET A 11 4.35 -2.95 14.09
N ARG A 12 5.54 -2.40 14.38
CA ARG A 12 5.86 -1.87 15.72
C ARG A 12 5.02 -0.63 16.02
N ALA A 13 4.87 0.29 15.07
CA ALA A 13 4.05 1.48 15.23
C ALA A 13 2.56 1.13 15.42
N GLY A 14 2.02 0.21 14.62
CA GLY A 14 0.62 -0.21 14.73
C GLY A 14 0.32 -1.09 15.96
N MET A 15 1.00 -2.22 16.10
CA MET A 15 0.65 -3.21 17.13
C MET A 15 1.20 -2.86 18.52
N ARG A 16 2.40 -2.23 18.60
CA ARG A 16 2.95 -1.78 19.89
C ARG A 16 2.66 -0.31 20.19
N GLY A 17 2.75 0.58 19.19
CA GLY A 17 2.53 2.01 19.38
C GLY A 17 1.06 2.34 19.62
N LEU A 18 0.18 1.93 18.69
CA LEU A 18 -1.27 2.15 18.81
C LEU A 18 -1.99 1.05 19.61
N GLY A 19 -1.30 -0.04 19.97
CA GLY A 19 -1.89 -1.16 20.71
C GLY A 19 -2.91 -1.98 19.92
N LEU A 20 -2.86 -1.90 18.58
CA LEU A 20 -3.77 -2.64 17.71
C LEU A 20 -3.53 -4.14 17.83
N ARG A 21 -4.61 -4.91 17.92
CA ARG A 21 -4.51 -6.36 17.77
C ARG A 21 -4.16 -6.72 16.31
N PRO A 22 -3.55 -7.89 16.04
CA PRO A 22 -3.16 -8.25 14.69
C PRO A 22 -4.31 -8.22 13.68
N ASP A 23 -5.48 -8.70 14.07
CA ASP A 23 -6.72 -8.68 13.27
C ASP A 23 -7.16 -7.25 12.94
N GLN A 24 -7.12 -6.34 13.93
CA GLN A 24 -7.48 -4.93 13.72
C GLN A 24 -6.48 -4.24 12.79
N PHE A 25 -5.19 -4.48 12.98
CA PHE A 25 -4.15 -3.91 12.12
C PHE A 25 -4.33 -4.33 10.65
N TRP A 26 -4.64 -5.60 10.39
CA TRP A 26 -4.85 -6.11 9.04
C TRP A 26 -6.21 -5.73 8.43
N ALA A 27 -7.19 -5.36 9.25
CA ALA A 27 -8.46 -4.85 8.77
C ALA A 27 -8.39 -3.38 8.33
N LEU A 28 -7.39 -2.61 8.80
CA LEU A 28 -7.24 -1.21 8.47
C LEU A 28 -6.70 -1.02 7.05
N THR A 29 -7.22 -0.01 6.38
CA THR A 29 -6.58 0.50 5.16
C THR A 29 -5.29 1.27 5.53
N PRO A 30 -4.31 1.35 4.62
CA PRO A 30 -3.09 2.14 4.85
C PRO A 30 -3.36 3.61 5.19
N ALA A 31 -4.45 4.19 4.65
CA ALA A 31 -4.84 5.57 4.92
C ALA A 31 -5.37 5.76 6.35
N GLU A 32 -6.20 4.82 6.85
CA GLU A 32 -6.67 4.85 8.24
C GLU A 32 -5.53 4.64 9.22
N LEU A 33 -4.60 3.73 8.91
CA LEU A 33 -3.40 3.53 9.73
C LEU A 33 -2.53 4.80 9.77
N ALA A 34 -2.30 5.47 8.63
CA ALA A 34 -1.55 6.72 8.58
C ALA A 34 -2.22 7.83 9.41
N LEU A 35 -3.55 7.95 9.28
CA LEU A 35 -4.33 8.90 10.07
C LEU A 35 -4.18 8.66 11.58
N MET A 36 -4.30 7.40 12.03
CA MET A 36 -4.14 7.04 13.45
C MET A 36 -2.71 7.25 13.96
N LEU A 37 -1.70 7.09 13.09
CA LEU A 37 -0.30 7.38 13.40
C LEU A 37 0.03 8.88 13.39
N GLY A 38 -0.93 9.75 13.06
CA GLY A 38 -0.70 11.19 12.94
C GLY A 38 0.19 11.56 11.74
N VAL A 39 0.32 10.66 10.76
CA VAL A 39 1.02 10.91 9.50
C VAL A 39 0.00 11.50 8.55
N GLU A 40 0.26 12.69 8.01
CA GLU A 40 -0.57 13.23 6.94
C GLU A 40 -0.66 12.18 5.82
N ALA A 41 -1.88 11.80 5.47
CA ALA A 41 -2.12 10.86 4.38
C ALA A 41 -1.33 11.35 3.17
N GLY A 42 -0.45 10.48 2.65
CA GLY A 42 0.36 10.78 1.48
C GLY A 42 -0.52 11.16 0.28
N PRO A 43 0.11 11.55 -0.85
CA PRO A 43 -0.61 12.00 -2.03
C PRO A 43 -1.79 11.08 -2.38
N PRO A 44 -2.89 11.65 -2.90
CA PRO A 44 -4.19 11.00 -2.99
C PRO A 44 -4.11 9.61 -3.61
N ALA A 45 -4.99 8.72 -3.16
CA ALA A 45 -5.12 7.39 -3.70
C ALA A 45 -5.15 7.43 -5.24
N MET A 46 -4.47 6.48 -5.85
CA MET A 46 -4.28 6.43 -7.29
C MET A 46 -5.61 6.55 -8.03
N THR A 47 -5.69 7.49 -8.98
CA THR A 47 -6.92 7.68 -9.74
C THR A 47 -7.20 6.48 -10.63
N ARG A 48 -8.47 6.30 -11.01
CA ARG A 48 -8.86 5.22 -11.92
C ARG A 48 -8.16 5.31 -13.28
N ASN A 49 -7.91 6.53 -13.78
CA ASN A 49 -7.11 6.74 -14.98
C ASN A 49 -5.67 6.26 -14.81
N ARG A 50 -5.05 6.57 -13.67
CA ARG A 50 -3.69 6.14 -13.40
C ARG A 50 -3.58 4.61 -13.24
N LEU A 51 -4.61 3.97 -12.69
CA LEU A 51 -4.71 2.50 -12.68
C LEU A 51 -4.77 1.94 -14.10
N ALA A 52 -5.60 2.51 -14.97
CA ALA A 52 -5.72 2.08 -16.36
C ALA A 52 -4.39 2.26 -17.13
N GLU A 53 -3.68 3.37 -16.92
CA GLU A 53 -2.35 3.61 -17.50
C GLU A 53 -1.33 2.54 -17.05
N LEU A 54 -1.36 2.15 -15.77
CA LEU A 54 -0.47 1.11 -15.25
C LEU A 54 -0.82 -0.28 -15.79
N ALA A 55 -2.10 -0.62 -15.85
CA ALA A 55 -2.55 -1.91 -16.41
C ALA A 55 -2.16 -2.05 -17.89
N ALA A 56 -2.22 -0.96 -18.67
CA ALA A 56 -1.75 -0.96 -20.05
C ALA A 56 -0.22 -1.10 -20.16
N ARG A 57 0.53 -0.54 -19.20
CA ARG A 57 2.00 -0.59 -19.16
C ARG A 57 2.53 -1.95 -18.68
N TYR A 58 1.79 -2.60 -17.80
CA TYR A 58 2.16 -3.88 -17.17
C TYR A 58 1.01 -4.88 -17.35
N PRO A 59 0.81 -5.41 -18.57
CA PRO A 59 -0.25 -6.38 -18.82
C PRO A 59 0.03 -7.69 -18.06
N ASP A 60 -1.00 -8.24 -17.43
CA ASP A 60 -0.91 -9.48 -16.62
C ASP A 60 -0.55 -10.72 -17.44
N ARG A 61 -0.77 -10.67 -18.75
CA ARG A 61 -0.39 -11.72 -19.69
C ARG A 61 0.83 -11.26 -20.46
N PRO A 62 1.92 -12.04 -20.53
CA PRO A 62 2.95 -11.80 -21.51
C PRO A 62 2.28 -11.77 -22.88
N THR A 63 2.58 -10.75 -23.69
CA THR A 63 2.12 -10.68 -25.07
C THR A 63 2.57 -11.97 -25.74
N GLU A 64 1.62 -12.87 -26.01
CA GLU A 64 1.89 -14.08 -26.75
C GLU A 64 2.49 -13.61 -28.07
N THR A 65 3.80 -13.81 -28.22
CA THR A 65 4.48 -13.62 -29.50
C THR A 65 3.93 -14.72 -30.40
N SER A 66 2.79 -14.43 -31.03
CA SER A 66 2.39 -15.14 -32.23
C SER A 66 3.44 -14.82 -33.28
N GLY A 67 4.11 -15.87 -33.77
CA GLY A 67 5.26 -15.79 -34.66
C GLY A 67 4.96 -15.32 -36.07
#